data_AF-A0A496Y4T6-F1
#
_entry.id   AF-A0A496Y4T6-F1
#
_cell.length_a   1.000
_cell.length_b   1.000
_cell.length_c   1.000
_cell.angle_alpha   90.00
_cell.angle_beta   90.00
_cell.angle_gamma   90.00
#
_symmetry.space_group_name_H-M   'P 1'
#
loop_
_entity.id
_entity.type
_entity.pdbx_description
1 polymer ?
#
loop_
_entity_poly.entity_id
_entity_poly.type
_entity_poly.pdbx_seq_one_letter_code
_entity_poly.pdbx_strand_id
1 'polypeptide(L)' 'MKQVLVILWVGGLLLLGGCSVNQDFVRGVDGYTQIILPEYKAYIAKDPQLSPDTKRIRLQSADKFQQLVDDAKLK' A
#
# COMPACT_ATOMS: atom_id res chain seq x y z
N MET A 1 -18.15 -34.38 17.89
CA MET A 1 -16.93 -34.51 17.06
C MET A 1 -17.07 -33.87 15.67
N LYS A 2 -18.13 -34.15 14.89
CA LYS A 2 -18.32 -33.57 13.54
C LYS A 2 -18.33 -32.03 13.48
N GLN A 3 -18.99 -31.37 14.43
CA GLN A 3 -19.15 -29.90 14.46
C GLN A 3 -17.83 -29.15 14.75
N VAL A 4 -16.96 -29.73 15.58
CA VAL A 4 -15.64 -29.16 15.92
C VAL A 4 -14.70 -29.18 14.71
N LEU A 5 -14.78 -30.24 13.89
CA LEU A 5 -14.00 -30.36 12.66
C LEU A 5 -14.38 -29.28 11.64
N VAL A 6 -15.68 -28.98 11.49
CA VAL A 6 -16.17 -27.96 10.55
C VAL A 6 -15.72 -26.55 10.96
N ILE A 7 -15.74 -26.23 12.25
CA ILE A 7 -15.28 -24.93 12.76
C ILE A 7 -13.78 -24.74 12.52
N LEU A 8 -12.97 -25.79 12.71
CA LEU A 8 -11.54 -25.77 12.40
C LEU A 8 -11.27 -25.56 10.90
N TRP A 9 -12.05 -26.21 10.03
CA TRP A 9 -11.92 -26.05 8.58
C TRP A 9 -12.33 -24.65 8.09
N VAL A 10 -13.45 -24.13 8.58
CA VAL A 10 -13.93 -22.78 8.20
C VAL A 10 -13.02 -21.69 8.79
N GLY A 11 -12.54 -21.86 10.02
CA GLY A 11 -11.56 -20.96 10.63
C GLY A 11 -10.21 -20.94 9.88
N GLY A 12 -9.74 -22.11 9.41
CA GLY A 12 -8.54 -22.22 8.58
C GLY A 12 -8.69 -21.54 7.21
N LEU A 13 -9.84 -21.71 6.55
CA LEU A 13 -10.15 -21.06 5.27
C LEU A 13 -10.25 -19.53 5.38
N LEU A 14 -10.82 -19.01 6.47
CA LEU A 14 -10.89 -17.57 6.73
C LEU A 14 -9.52 -16.95 6.98
N LEU A 15 -8.64 -17.64 7.71
CA LEU A 15 -7.28 -17.18 7.97
C LEU A 15 -6.41 -17.18 6.69
N LEU A 16 -6.58 -18.20 5.83
CA LEU A 16 -5.87 -18.27 4.55
C LEU A 16 -6.39 -17.23 3.53
N GLY A 17 -7.70 -16.96 3.52
CA GLY A 17 -8.32 -15.94 2.67
C GLY A 17 -7.82 -14.52 2.99
N GLY A 18 -7.70 -14.17 4.27
CA GLY A 18 -7.24 -12.85 4.71
C GLY A 18 -5.80 -12.51 4.31
N CYS A 19 -4.91 -13.50 4.25
CA CYS A 19 -3.52 -13.29 3.83
C CYS A 19 -3.39 -13.00 2.32
N SER A 20 -4.19 -13.67 1.49
CA SER A 20 -4.15 -13.48 0.02
C SER A 20 -4.62 -12.08 -0.41
N VAL A 21 -5.70 -11.58 0.19
CA VAL A 21 -6.28 -10.27 -0.12
C VAL A 21 -5.32 -9.13 0.23
N ASN A 22 -4.54 -9.28 1.32
CA ASN A 22 -3.55 -8.28 1.71
C ASN A 22 -2.42 -8.19 0.68
N GLN A 23 -1.92 -9.32 0.17
CA GLN A 23 -0.86 -9.33 -0.84
C GLN A 23 -1.33 -8.79 -2.19
N ASP A 24 -2.53 -9.14 -2.63
CA ASP A 24 -3.10 -8.63 -3.88
C ASP A 24 -3.37 -7.12 -3.82
N PHE A 25 -3.85 -6.62 -2.67
CA PHE A 25 -4.01 -5.19 -2.42
C PHE A 25 -2.67 -4.45 -2.46
N VAL A 26 -1.66 -4.95 -1.73
CA VAL A 26 -0.31 -4.36 -1.71
C VAL A 26 0.29 -4.35 -3.11
N ARG A 27 0.12 -5.42 -3.89
CA ARG A 27 0.60 -5.52 -5.27
C ARG A 27 -0.10 -4.53 -6.21
N GLY A 28 -1.41 -4.36 -6.07
CA GLY A 28 -2.17 -3.37 -6.83
C GLY A 28 -1.76 -1.94 -6.51
N VAL A 29 -1.58 -1.63 -5.22
CA VAL A 29 -1.11 -0.31 -4.76
C VAL A 29 0.32 -0.06 -5.23
N ASP A 30 1.24 -1.02 -5.13
CA ASP A 30 2.63 -0.90 -5.62
C ASP A 30 2.68 -0.59 -7.12
N GLY A 31 1.94 -1.34 -7.94
CA GLY A 31 1.89 -1.11 -9.38
C GLY A 31 1.37 0.28 -9.75
N TYR A 32 0.30 0.74 -9.08
CA TYR A 32 -0.23 2.09 -9.27
C TYR A 32 0.75 3.17 -8.79
N THR A 33 1.40 2.94 -7.65
CA THR A 33 2.34 3.88 -7.03
C THR A 33 3.57 4.10 -7.91
N GLN A 34 4.13 3.04 -8.49
CA GLN A 34 5.32 3.16 -9.37
C GLN A 34 5.08 4.04 -10.60
N ILE A 35 3.83 4.09 -11.10
CA ILE A 35 3.47 4.92 -12.25
C ILE A 35 3.22 6.37 -11.81
N ILE A 36 2.44 6.57 -10.74
CA ILE A 36 1.94 7.90 -10.39
C ILE A 36 2.88 8.69 -9.50
N LEU A 37 3.67 8.02 -8.66
CA LEU A 37 4.57 8.70 -7.73
C LEU A 37 5.61 9.57 -8.46
N PRO A 38 6.26 9.11 -9.56
CA PRO A 38 7.16 9.97 -10.34
C PRO A 38 6.46 11.19 -10.95
N GLU A 39 5.25 11.00 -11.50
CA GLU A 39 4.46 12.08 -12.09
C GLU A 39 4.04 13.11 -11.03
N TYR A 40 3.59 12.62 -9.87
CA TYR A 40 3.22 13.46 -8.73
C TYR A 40 4.40 14.28 -8.21
N LYS A 41 5.57 13.67 -8.04
CA LYS A 41 6.80 14.38 -7.64
C LYS A 41 7.20 15.44 -8.69
N ALA A 42 7.12 15.10 -9.97
CA ALA A 42 7.39 16.04 -11.05
C ALA A 42 6.42 17.21 -11.08
N TYR A 43 5.12 16.96 -10.84
CA TYR A 43 4.09 17.97 -10.70
C TYR A 43 4.41 18.94 -9.53
N ILE A 44 4.69 18.42 -8.33
CA ILE A 44 5.05 19.25 -7.17
C ILE A 44 6.28 20.13 -7.44
N ALA A 45 7.30 19.56 -8.09
CA ALA A 45 8.53 20.27 -8.39
C ALA A 45 8.26 21.48 -9.32
N LYS A 46 7.43 21.28 -10.34
CA LYS A 46 7.10 22.29 -11.36
C LYS A 46 6.02 23.29 -10.94
N ASP A 47 5.22 22.98 -9.91
CA ASP A 47 4.12 23.85 -9.50
C ASP A 47 4.64 25.20 -8.93
N PRO A 48 4.37 26.34 -9.60
CA PRO A 48 4.84 27.65 -9.12
C PRO A 48 4.00 28.20 -7.97
N GLN A 49 2.82 27.64 -7.70
CA GLN A 49 1.91 28.11 -6.65
C GLN A 49 2.27 27.56 -5.26
N LEU A 50 3.07 26.49 -5.21
CA LEU A 50 3.48 25.88 -3.96
C LEU A 50 4.69 26.60 -3.36
N SER A 51 4.58 26.98 -2.08
CA SER A 51 5.72 27.46 -1.31
C SER A 51 6.81 26.38 -1.20
N PRO A 52 8.09 26.77 -1.03
CA PRO A 52 9.18 25.81 -0.85
C PRO A 52 8.92 24.78 0.26
N ASP A 53 8.36 25.22 1.38
CA ASP A 53 7.98 24.32 2.48
C ASP A 53 6.87 23.34 2.10
N THR A 54 5.84 23.81 1.40
CA THR A 54 4.76 22.93 0.94
C THR A 54 5.29 21.88 -0.03
N LYS A 55 6.20 22.27 -0.94
CA LYS A 55 6.86 21.32 -1.85
C LYS A 55 7.63 20.27 -1.06
N ARG A 56 8.44 20.70 -0.10
CA ARG A 56 9.22 19.80 0.76
C ARG A 56 8.32 18.80 1.50
N ILE A 57 7.26 19.28 2.16
CA ILE A 57 6.33 18.41 2.90
C ILE A 57 5.66 17.41 1.97
N ARG A 58 5.17 17.84 0.81
CA ARG A 58 4.49 16.94 -0.14
C ARG A 58 5.43 15.88 -0.72
N LEU A 59 6.67 16.24 -1.03
CA LEU A 59 7.69 15.29 -1.47
C LEU A 59 8.03 14.28 -0.37
N GLN A 60 8.21 14.75 0.88
CA GLN A 60 8.42 13.86 2.04
C GLN A 60 7.24 12.90 2.25
N SER A 61 6.00 13.37 2.08
CA SER A 61 4.82 12.51 2.15
C SER A 61 4.79 11.46 1.04
N ALA A 62 5.20 11.82 -0.18
CA ALA A 62 5.32 10.88 -1.29
C ALA A 62 6.38 9.79 -1.01
N ASP A 63 7.53 10.17 -0.44
CA ASP A 63 8.57 9.23 -0.05
C ASP A 63 8.10 8.26 1.05
N LYS A 64 7.42 8.80 2.08
CA LYS A 64 6.83 7.97 3.15
C LYS A 64 5.78 7.01 2.64
N PHE A 65 4.96 7.42 1.68
CA PHE A 65 3.96 6.55 1.08
C PHE A 65 4.61 5.34 0.38
N GLN A 66 5.66 5.58 -0.42
CA GLN A 66 6.43 4.49 -1.05
C GLN A 66 7.03 3.56 0.01
N GLN A 67 7.61 4.11 1.08
CA GLN A 67 8.17 3.31 2.18
C GLN A 67 7.11 2.40 2.82
N LEU A 68 5.90 2.89 3.06
CA LEU A 68 4.81 2.08 3.64
C LEU A 68 4.38 0.94 2.70
N VAL A 69 4.37 1.19 1.40
CA VAL A 69 4.07 0.17 0.39
C VAL A 69 5.18 -0.88 0.35
N ASP A 70 6.45 -0.47 0.39
CA ASP A 70 7.59 -1.38 0.42
C ASP A 70 7.61 -2.23 1.69
N ASP A 71 7.35 -1.63 2.86
CA ASP A 71 7.25 -2.35 4.14
C ASP A 71 6.09 -3.36 4.13
N ALA A 72 4.98 -3.04 3.48
CA ALA A 72 3.84 -3.95 3.33
C ALA A 72 4.12 -5.12 2.40
N LYS A 73 5.09 -5.00 1.47
CA LYS A 73 5.53 -6.10 0.59
C LYS A 73 6.42 -7.12 1.29
N LEU A 74 7.12 -6.69 2.34
CA LEU A 74 8.05 -7.53 3.11
C LEU A 74 7.36 -8.33 4.24
N LYS A 75 6.06 -8.12 4.46
CA LYS A 75 5.23 -8.80 5.46
C LYS A 75 4.32 -9.83 4.83
#